data_AF-A0A662X8R6-F1
#
_entry.id   AF-A0A662X8R6-F1
#
_cell.length_a   1.000
_cell.length_b   1.000
_cell.length_c   1.000
_cell.angle_alpha   90.00
_cell.angle_beta   90.00
_cell.angle_gamma   90.00
#
_symmetry.space_group_name_H-M   'P 1'
#
loop_
_entity.id
_entity.type
_entity.pdbx_description
1 polymer ?
#
loop_
_entity_poly.entity_id
_entity_poly.type
_entity_poly.pdbx_seq_one_letter_code
_entity_poly.pdbx_strand_id
1 'polypeptide(L)'
;MAAIGARREVLALYRDALRVARSFPDRSMGRKLQYNARELLRLRQHEHNAARIQQHLVEGRDALRVYHVLQNDAALLTAITRKRSPSSSH
;
A
#
# COMPACT_ATOMS: atom_id res chain seq x y z
N MET A 1 21.89 -7.76 -16.25
CA MET A 1 20.69 -8.61 -16.01
C MET A 1 19.89 -8.21 -14.77
N ALA A 2 20.51 -7.84 -13.64
CA ALA A 2 19.81 -7.51 -12.38
C ALA A 2 18.83 -6.32 -12.46
N ALA A 3 19.17 -5.24 -13.17
CA ALA A 3 18.30 -4.06 -13.29
C ALA A 3 16.95 -4.33 -14.00
N ILE A 4 16.96 -5.22 -15.00
CA ILE A 4 15.75 -5.64 -15.71
C ILE A 4 14.84 -6.46 -14.77
N GLY A 5 15.42 -7.30 -13.92
CA GLY A 5 14.69 -8.06 -12.90
C GLY A 5 14.00 -7.14 -11.90
N ALA A 6 14.75 -6.20 -11.30
CA ALA A 6 14.23 -5.25 -10.34
C ALA A 6 13.09 -4.38 -10.92
N ARG A 7 13.24 -3.91 -12.18
CA ARG A 7 12.18 -3.14 -12.85
C ARG A 7 10.88 -3.95 -13.00
N ARG A 8 10.97 -5.23 -13.34
CA ARG A 8 9.80 -6.11 -13.46
C ARG A 8 9.10 -6.30 -12.12
N GLU A 9 9.87 -6.52 -11.05
CA GLU A 9 9.35 -6.64 -9.69
C GLU A 9 8.66 -5.37 -9.21
N VAL A 10 9.24 -4.19 -9.46
CA VAL A 10 8.63 -2.90 -9.08
C VAL A 10 7.29 -2.71 -9.79
N LEU A 11 7.22 -3.02 -11.09
CA LEU A 11 5.97 -2.91 -11.84
C LEU A 11 4.93 -3.95 -11.40
N ALA A 12 5.36 -5.15 -11.02
CA ALA A 12 4.45 -6.15 -10.46
C ALA A 12 3.85 -5.66 -9.13
N LEU A 13 4.71 -5.22 -8.20
CA LEU A 13 4.29 -4.67 -6.91
C LEU A 13 3.33 -3.49 -7.08
N TYR A 14 3.62 -2.57 -8.00
CA TYR A 14 2.74 -1.44 -8.30
C TYR A 14 1.35 -1.89 -8.79
N ARG A 15 1.29 -2.90 -9.68
CA ARG A 15 0.00 -3.46 -10.14
C ARG A 15 -0.77 -4.12 -9.00
N ASP A 16 -0.08 -4.83 -8.11
CA ASP A 16 -0.72 -5.48 -6.96
C ASP A 16 -1.26 -4.45 -5.98
N ALA A 17 -0.53 -3.37 -5.71
CA ALA A 17 -1.03 -2.23 -4.93
C ALA A 17 -2.28 -1.60 -5.55
N LEU A 18 -2.32 -1.45 -6.88
CA LEU A 18 -3.51 -0.96 -7.58
C LEU A 18 -4.69 -1.94 -7.51
N ARG A 19 -4.46 -3.25 -7.54
CA ARG A 19 -5.51 -4.26 -7.36
C ARG A 19 -6.10 -4.18 -5.97
N VAL A 20 -5.25 -4.16 -4.95
CA VAL A 20 -5.65 -3.96 -3.54
C VAL A 20 -6.43 -2.67 -3.38
N ALA A 21 -5.90 -1.54 -3.86
CA ALA A 21 -6.59 -0.26 -3.75
C ALA A 21 -8.01 -0.27 -4.36
N ARG A 22 -8.22 -0.99 -5.48
CA ARG A 22 -9.53 -1.11 -6.14
C ARG A 22 -10.50 -2.03 -5.40
N SER A 23 -9.99 -3.08 -4.74
CA SER A 23 -10.81 -4.04 -3.99
C SER A 23 -10.98 -3.66 -2.53
N PHE A 24 -10.46 -2.50 -2.08
CA PHE A 24 -10.52 -2.11 -0.68
C PHE A 24 -11.96 -1.79 -0.26
N PRO A 25 -12.46 -2.36 0.88
CA PRO A 25 -13.85 -2.19 1.31
C PRO A 25 -14.26 -0.73 1.48
N ASP A 26 -13.40 0.09 2.10
CA ASP A 26 -13.62 1.53 2.20
C ASP A 26 -13.10 2.24 0.93
N ARG A 27 -14.02 2.86 0.19
CA ARG A 27 -13.74 3.52 -1.08
C ARG A 27 -12.81 4.73 -0.93
N SER A 28 -12.87 5.44 0.20
CA SER A 28 -12.02 6.60 0.48
C SER A 28 -10.59 6.16 0.78
N MET A 29 -10.42 5.08 1.54
CA MET A 29 -9.12 4.45 1.80
C MET A 29 -8.55 3.85 0.52
N GLY A 30 -9.36 3.15 -0.28
CA GLY A 30 -8.94 2.64 -1.58
C GLY A 30 -8.38 3.73 -2.51
N ARG A 31 -9.03 4.91 -2.58
CA ARG A 31 -8.50 6.07 -3.32
C ARG A 31 -7.16 6.57 -2.77
N LYS A 32 -7.02 6.66 -1.45
CA LYS A 32 -5.75 7.04 -0.80
C LYS A 32 -4.63 6.04 -1.10
N LEU A 33 -4.91 4.73 -1.04
CA LEU A 33 -3.96 3.69 -1.41
C LEU A 33 -3.51 3.82 -2.87
N GLN A 34 -4.47 4.07 -3.77
CA GLN A 34 -4.17 4.28 -5.18
C GLN A 34 -3.29 5.50 -5.42
N TYR A 35 -3.55 6.61 -4.71
CA TYR A 35 -2.73 7.81 -4.76
C TYR A 35 -1.31 7.54 -4.23
N ASN A 36 -1.20 6.93 -3.04
CA ASN A 36 0.08 6.63 -2.41
C ASN A 36 0.95 5.70 -3.29
N ALA A 37 0.35 4.69 -3.92
CA ALA A 37 1.08 3.80 -4.83
C ALA A 37 1.67 4.55 -6.03
N ARG A 38 0.94 5.52 -6.60
CA ARG A 38 1.44 6.37 -7.69
C ARG A 38 2.56 7.28 -7.23
N GLU A 39 2.37 7.95 -6.10
CA GLU A 39 3.38 8.88 -5.57
C GLU A 39 4.66 8.17 -5.18
N LEU A 40 4.59 7.00 -4.54
CA LEU A 40 5.77 6.22 -4.20
C LEU A 40 6.57 5.78 -5.43
N LEU A 41 5.89 5.38 -6.52
CA LEU A 41 6.56 5.06 -7.77
C LEU A 41 7.21 6.30 -8.39
N ARG A 42 6.50 7.44 -8.39
CA ARG A 42 6.99 8.72 -8.92
C ARG A 42 8.22 9.22 -8.15
N LEU A 43 8.17 9.21 -6.82
CA LEU A 43 9.27 9.66 -5.95
C LEU A 43 10.53 8.80 -6.10
N ARG A 44 10.38 7.53 -6.45
CA ARG A 44 11.48 6.55 -6.52
C ARG A 44 11.90 6.21 -7.95
N GLN A 45 11.35 6.90 -8.97
CA GLN A 45 11.57 6.56 -10.38
C GLN A 45 13.04 6.68 -10.85
N HIS A 46 13.85 7.46 -10.12
CA HIS A 46 15.28 7.66 -10.38
C HIS A 46 16.19 6.94 -9.37
N GLU A 47 15.64 6.02 -8.56
CA GLU A 47 16.46 5.20 -7.68
C GLU A 47 17.23 4.16 -8.50
N HIS A 48 18.56 4.15 -8.35
CA HIS A 48 19.48 3.26 -9.05
C HIS A 48 20.25 2.33 -8.10
N ASN A 49 20.18 2.59 -6.79
CA ASN A 49 20.81 1.74 -5.79
C ASN A 49 20.01 0.44 -5.63
N ALA A 50 20.62 -0.67 -6.04
CA ALA A 50 19.99 -1.99 -6.02
C ALA A 50 19.53 -2.42 -4.61
N ALA A 51 20.29 -2.09 -3.57
CA ALA A 51 19.93 -2.42 -2.19
C ALA A 51 18.68 -1.64 -1.74
N ARG A 52 18.60 -0.34 -2.07
CA ARG A 52 17.42 0.48 -1.76
C ARG A 52 16.19 0.02 -2.54
N ILE A 53 16.34 -0.34 -3.81
CA ILE A 53 15.24 -0.90 -4.61
C ILE A 53 14.72 -2.19 -3.97
N GLN A 54 15.62 -3.10 -3.57
CA GLN A 54 15.23 -4.35 -2.91
C GLN A 54 14.54 -4.09 -1.56
N GLN A 55 15.07 -3.17 -0.75
CA GLN A 55 14.42 -2.76 0.50
C GLN A 55 13.00 -2.25 0.25
N HIS A 56 12.82 -1.38 -0.73
CA HIS A 56 11.50 -0.84 -1.08
C HIS A 56 10.53 -1.91 -1.60
N LEU A 57 11.03 -2.91 -2.31
CA LEU A 57 10.23 -4.06 -2.73
C LEU A 57 9.76 -4.90 -1.53
N VAL A 58 10.64 -5.13 -0.55
CA VAL A 58 10.29 -5.83 0.70
C VAL A 58 9.24 -5.05 1.48
N GLU A 59 9.51 -3.77 1.78
CA GLU A 59 8.59 -2.87 2.49
C GLU A 59 7.21 -2.82 1.82
N GLY A 60 7.18 -2.73 0.48
CA GLY A 60 5.93 -2.71 -0.27
C GLY A 60 5.18 -4.03 -0.19
N ARG A 61 5.86 -5.18 -0.25
CA ARG A 61 5.23 -6.51 -0.08
C ARG A 61 4.65 -6.67 1.33
N ASP A 62 5.34 -6.20 2.35
CA ASP A 62 4.84 -6.22 3.73
C ASP A 62 3.61 -5.32 3.89
N ALA A 63 3.64 -4.12 3.32
CA ALA A 63 2.47 -3.23 3.32
C ALA A 63 1.26 -3.88 2.63
N LEU A 64 1.45 -4.58 1.49
CA LEU A 64 0.36 -5.30 0.83
C LEU A 64 -0.22 -6.42 1.68
N ARG A 65 0.60 -7.15 2.44
CA ARG A 65 0.11 -8.19 3.37
C ARG A 65 -0.82 -7.56 4.42
N VAL A 66 -0.43 -6.43 5.00
CA VAL A 66 -1.26 -5.70 5.96
C VAL A 66 -2.59 -5.28 5.33
N TYR A 67 -2.55 -4.68 4.13
CA TYR A 67 -3.78 -4.28 3.45
C TYR A 67 -4.68 -5.47 3.13
N HIS A 68 -4.12 -6.61 2.72
CA HIS A 68 -4.91 -7.82 2.51
C HIS A 68 -5.59 -8.32 3.79
N VAL A 69 -4.92 -8.28 4.94
CA VAL A 69 -5.57 -8.60 6.23
C VAL A 69 -6.74 -7.65 6.48
N LEU A 70 -6.52 -6.34 6.35
CA LEU A 70 -7.57 -5.34 6.56
C LEU A 70 -8.74 -5.45 5.58
N GLN A 71 -8.50 -5.89 4.34
CA GLN A 71 -9.55 -6.13 3.37
C GLN A 71 -10.45 -7.31 3.73
N ASN A 72 -9.88 -8.33 4.37
CA ASN A 72 -10.58 -9.57 4.67
C ASN A 72 -11.13 -9.62 6.11
N ASP A 73 -10.74 -8.67 6.97
CA ASP A 73 -11.23 -8.54 8.34
C ASP A 73 -11.96 -7.21 8.54
N ALA A 74 -13.27 -7.21 8.27
CA ALA A 74 -14.12 -6.05 8.43
C ALA A 74 -14.23 -5.56 9.88
N ALA A 75 -14.13 -6.47 10.86
CA ALA A 75 -14.18 -6.12 12.27
C ALA A 75 -12.91 -5.34 12.68
N LEU A 76 -11.74 -5.83 12.26
CA LEU A 76 -10.47 -5.14 12.46
C LEU A 76 -10.47 -3.80 11.73
N LEU A 77 -10.88 -3.76 10.45
CA LEU A 77 -10.95 -2.51 9.69
C LEU A 77 -11.84 -1.48 10.38
N THR A 78 -13.01 -1.90 10.88
CA THR A 78 -13.91 -1.04 11.66
C THR A 78 -13.25 -0.55 12.94
N ALA A 79 -12.57 -1.43 13.68
CA ALA A 79 -11.91 -1.09 14.94
C ALA A 79 -10.83 -0.02 14.75
N ILE A 80 -10.03 -0.11 13.69
CA ILE A 80 -8.94 0.85 13.42
C ILE A 80 -9.41 2.16 12.77
N THR A 81 -10.60 2.16 12.14
CA THR A 81 -11.15 3.35 11.46
C THR A 81 -12.16 4.11 12.30
N ARG A 82 -12.66 3.53 13.41
CA ARG A 82 -13.54 4.21 14.35
C ARG A 82 -12.89 5.50 14.86
N LYS A 83 -13.47 6.63 14.47
CA LYS A 83 -13.20 7.92 15.11
C LYS A 83 -13.69 7.81 16.55
N ARG A 84 -12.83 8.04 17.55
CA ARG A 84 -13.31 8.27 18.92
C ARG A 84 -14.23 9.49 18.84
N SER A 85 -15.54 9.29 18.95
CA SER A 85 -16.45 10.39 19.24
C SER A 85 -15.94 11.02 20.54
N PRO A 86 -15.73 12.34 20.62
CA PRO A 86 -15.52 12.98 21.91
C PRO A 86 -16.75 12.61 22.74
N SER A 87 -16.52 11.89 23.83
CA SER A 87 -17.55 11.63 24.83
C SER A 87 -18.20 12.97 25.14
N SER A 88 -19.48 13.09 24.83
CA SER A 88 -20.32 14.17 25.30
C SER A 88 -20.22 14.18 26.83
N SER A 89 -19.39 15.08 27.35
CA SER A 89 -19.38 15.42 28.77
C SER A 89 -20.77 15.96 29.10
N HIS A 90 -21.44 15.26 30.01
CA HIS A 90 -22.69 15.69 30.64
C HIS A 90 -22.51 17.00 31.41
#